data_AF-A0A397G5Q5-F1
#
_entry.id   AF-A0A397G5Q5-F1
#
_cell.length_a   1.000
_cell.length_b   1.000
_cell.length_c   1.000
_cell.angle_alpha   90.00
_cell.angle_beta   90.00
_cell.angle_gamma   90.00
#
_symmetry.space_group_name_H-M   'P 1'
#
loop_
_entity.id
_entity.type
_entity.pdbx_description
1 polymer ?
#
loop_
_entity_poly.entity_id
_entity_poly.type
_entity_poly.pdbx_seq_one_letter_code
_entity_poly.pdbx_strand_id
1 'polypeptide(L)'
;MTSVMLPHLKDSVSELLFVLCDQDANLFIHHVGYGNGAGFLMSRNIMIQPSKHNDHSEKPINPITGQYVENESPSLVNMTDEEKEREAEKLFVLFERLKKTGVMDVKNPIEESIKSGKFFEMENDDKDQEIIEVSII
;
A
#
# COMPACT_ATOMS: atom_id res chain seq x y z
N MET A 1 8.63 2.70 16.02
CA MET A 1 9.47 3.40 15.02
C MET A 1 8.72 4.51 14.27
N THR A 2 7.38 4.53 14.26
CA THR A 2 6.57 5.49 13.48
C THR A 2 6.01 6.67 14.29
N SER A 3 6.51 6.91 15.52
CA SER A 3 6.03 8.02 16.36
C SER A 3 6.47 9.37 15.80
N VAL A 4 5.50 10.26 15.55
CA VAL A 4 5.76 11.63 15.07
C VAL A 4 6.20 12.55 16.20
N MET A 5 5.70 12.33 17.42
CA MET A 5 5.92 13.23 18.56
C MET A 5 7.26 13.02 19.27
N LEU A 6 7.88 11.85 19.10
CA LEU A 6 9.10 11.45 19.83
C LEU A 6 10.19 10.99 18.84
N PRO A 7 10.85 11.92 18.12
CA PRO A 7 11.81 11.59 17.07
C PRO A 7 13.04 10.83 17.61
N HIS A 8 13.61 11.25 18.73
CA HIS A 8 14.78 10.57 19.29
C HIS A 8 14.46 9.14 19.76
N LEU A 9 13.28 8.94 20.34
CA LEU A 9 12.87 7.61 20.80
C LEU A 9 12.69 6.65 19.62
N LYS A 10 12.08 7.09 18.51
CA LYS A 10 11.94 6.21 17.35
C LYS A 10 13.30 5.81 16.77
N ASP A 11 14.27 6.72 16.74
CA ASP A 11 15.59 6.45 16.18
C ASP A 11 16.36 5.48 17.07
N SER A 12 16.38 5.69 18.40
CA SER A 12 17.02 4.77 19.35
C SER A 12 16.42 3.36 19.33
N VAL A 13 15.10 3.24 19.21
CA VAL A 13 14.44 1.92 19.11
C VAL A 13 14.80 1.25 17.78
N SER A 14 14.83 2.00 16.69
CA SER A 14 15.16 1.45 15.37
C SER A 14 16.62 0.99 15.31
N GLU A 15 17.52 1.75 15.92
CA GLU A 15 18.93 1.40 16.08
C GLU A 15 19.13 0.13 16.91
N LEU A 16 18.46 0.03 18.07
CA LEU A 16 18.51 -1.17 18.90
C LEU A 16 18.06 -2.40 18.11
N LEU A 17 16.92 -2.32 17.42
CA LEU A 17 16.38 -3.43 16.63
C LEU A 17 17.29 -3.80 15.45
N PHE A 18 17.93 -2.81 14.82
CA PHE A 18 18.85 -3.04 13.72
C PHE A 18 20.12 -3.77 14.19
N VAL A 19 20.66 -3.40 15.35
CA VAL A 19 21.80 -4.10 15.97
C VAL A 19 21.44 -5.54 16.34
N LEU A 20 20.21 -5.79 16.83
CA LEU A 20 19.74 -7.14 17.12
C LEU A 20 19.57 -8.02 15.86
N CYS A 21 19.46 -7.40 14.68
CA CYS A 21 19.40 -8.09 13.40
C CYS A 21 20.79 -8.19 12.74
N ASP A 22 21.87 -8.20 13.53
CA ASP A 22 23.27 -8.26 13.05
C ASP A 22 23.62 -7.16 12.02
N GLN A 23 22.92 -6.02 12.06
CA GLN A 23 23.03 -4.95 11.07
C GLN A 23 22.71 -5.42 9.63
N ASP A 24 22.03 -6.56 9.48
CA ASP A 24 21.46 -6.99 8.21
C ASP A 24 20.08 -6.37 8.04
N ALA A 25 20.00 -5.53 7.03
CA ALA A 25 18.80 -4.78 6.74
C ALA A 25 17.68 -5.62 6.11
N ASN A 26 18.00 -6.75 5.45
CA ASN A 26 16.98 -7.71 5.00
C ASN A 26 16.35 -8.42 6.20
N LEU A 27 17.19 -8.88 7.14
CA LEU A 27 16.74 -9.51 8.37
C LEU A 27 15.93 -8.54 9.26
N PHE A 28 16.33 -7.28 9.28
CA PHE A 28 15.60 -6.21 9.97
C PHE A 28 14.21 -5.99 9.36
N ILE A 29 14.11 -5.87 8.02
CA ILE A 29 12.81 -5.73 7.34
C ILE A 29 11.94 -6.96 7.54
N HIS A 30 12.52 -8.16 7.55
CA HIS A 30 11.80 -9.41 7.78
C HIS A 30 11.05 -9.40 9.12
N HIS A 31 11.69 -8.92 10.20
CA HIS A 31 11.08 -8.91 11.52
C HIS A 31 10.23 -7.67 11.81
N VAL A 32 10.58 -6.52 11.25
CA VAL A 32 9.94 -5.24 11.60
C VAL A 32 8.90 -4.78 10.58
N GLY A 33 9.01 -5.28 9.35
CA GLY A 33 8.19 -4.88 8.21
C GLY A 33 8.76 -3.68 7.46
N TYR A 34 8.62 -3.69 6.14
CA TYR A 34 9.22 -2.67 5.26
C TYR A 34 8.68 -1.28 5.57
N GLY A 35 7.36 -1.12 5.72
CA GLY A 35 6.75 0.17 6.02
C GLY A 35 7.26 0.84 7.30
N ASN A 36 7.54 0.05 8.34
CA ASN A 36 8.07 0.56 9.60
C ASN A 36 9.57 0.91 9.51
N GLY A 37 10.35 0.09 8.80
CA GLY A 37 11.81 0.19 8.73
C GLY A 37 12.38 1.07 7.61
N ALA A 38 11.63 1.29 6.53
CA ALA A 38 12.13 1.96 5.33
C ALA A 38 12.67 3.37 5.61
N GLY A 39 11.95 4.16 6.43
CA GLY A 39 12.41 5.50 6.78
C GLY A 39 13.72 5.52 7.56
N PHE A 40 13.90 4.56 8.48
CA PHE A 40 15.14 4.42 9.25
C PHE A 40 16.31 4.00 8.34
N LEU A 41 16.12 3.02 7.47
CA LEU A 41 17.15 2.57 6.53
C LEU A 41 17.55 3.67 5.53
N MET A 42 16.56 4.42 5.02
CA MET A 42 16.80 5.55 4.14
C MET A 42 17.66 6.63 4.80
N SER A 43 17.44 6.91 6.09
CA SER A 43 18.27 7.88 6.85
C SER A 43 19.73 7.47 6.99
N ARG A 44 20.04 6.18 6.78
CA ARG A 44 21.40 5.61 6.78
C ARG A 44 21.97 5.36 5.39
N ASN A 45 21.30 5.88 4.34
CA ASN A 45 21.65 5.63 2.94
C ASN A 45 21.62 4.13 2.55
N ILE A 46 20.85 3.31 3.27
CA ILE A 46 20.64 1.89 2.94
C ILE A 46 19.32 1.80 2.15
N MET A 47 19.41 1.56 0.85
CA MET A 47 18.25 1.33 0.00
C MET A 47 18.02 -0.17 -0.20
N ILE A 48 16.82 -0.64 0.13
CA ILE A 48 16.41 -2.03 -0.04
C ILE A 48 15.12 -2.04 -0.82
N GLN A 49 15.05 -2.94 -1.78
CA GLN A 49 13.81 -3.17 -2.50
C GLN A 49 12.90 -4.06 -1.65
N PRO A 50 11.59 -3.79 -1.59
CA PRO A 50 10.66 -4.70 -0.95
C PRO A 50 10.74 -6.05 -1.67
N SER A 51 11.14 -7.10 -0.95
CA SER A 51 11.12 -8.46 -1.50
C SER A 51 9.68 -8.81 -1.89
N LYS A 52 9.45 -9.54 -2.98
CA LYS A 52 8.06 -9.81 -3.41
C LYS A 52 7.36 -10.81 -2.49
N HIS A 53 8.11 -11.76 -1.94
CA HIS A 53 7.63 -12.75 -0.99
C HIS A 53 8.74 -13.13 0.01
N ASN A 54 8.36 -13.37 1.26
CA ASN A 54 9.22 -14.02 2.24
C ASN A 54 9.04 -15.54 2.12
N ASP A 55 9.96 -16.21 1.44
CA ASP A 55 9.98 -17.68 1.29
C ASP A 55 10.43 -18.41 2.57
N HIS A 56 10.84 -17.69 3.62
CA HIS A 56 11.40 -18.27 4.84
C HIS A 56 10.36 -18.59 5.93
N SER A 57 9.09 -18.23 5.74
CA SER A 57 8.01 -18.49 6.69
C SER A 57 6.99 -19.49 6.14
N GLU A 58 6.49 -20.40 6.98
CA GLU A 58 5.45 -21.39 6.61
C GLU A 58 4.21 -20.74 5.95
N LYS A 59 3.94 -19.47 6.29
CA LYS A 59 2.93 -18.65 5.64
C LYS A 59 3.60 -17.41 5.04
N PRO A 60 3.49 -17.19 3.72
CA PRO A 60 4.07 -16.00 3.11
C PRO A 60 3.36 -14.75 3.63
N ILE A 61 4.17 -13.76 4.02
CA ILE A 61 3.72 -12.44 4.47
C ILE A 61 4.06 -11.43 3.36
N ASN A 62 3.12 -10.56 3.02
CA ASN A 62 3.38 -9.43 2.15
C ASN A 62 4.20 -8.38 2.93
N PRO A 63 5.42 -8.04 2.50
CA PRO A 63 6.29 -7.15 3.25
C PRO A 63 5.85 -5.68 3.19
N ILE A 64 4.95 -5.32 2.26
CA ILE A 64 4.39 -3.97 2.14
C ILE A 64 3.24 -3.80 3.13
N THR A 65 2.28 -4.72 3.13
CA THR A 65 1.05 -4.64 3.96
C THR A 65 1.24 -5.25 5.35
N GLY A 66 2.22 -6.13 5.54
CA GLY A 66 2.42 -6.92 6.74
C GLY A 66 1.37 -8.03 6.94
N GLN A 67 0.52 -8.28 5.94
CA GLN A 67 -0.57 -9.25 6.00
C GLN A 67 -0.12 -10.59 5.42
N TYR A 68 -0.67 -11.70 5.93
CA TYR A 68 -0.51 -13.00 5.29
C TYR A 68 -1.18 -12.98 3.92
N VAL A 69 -0.50 -13.51 2.90
CA VAL A 69 -1.02 -13.56 1.52
C VAL A 69 -2.38 -14.26 1.46
N GLU A 70 -2.61 -15.28 2.30
CA GLU A 70 -3.89 -15.98 2.42
C GLU A 70 -5.08 -15.07 2.80
N ASN A 71 -4.82 -13.99 3.54
CA ASN A 71 -5.85 -13.09 4.05
C ASN A 71 -6.04 -11.85 3.15
N GLU A 72 -5.22 -11.67 2.13
CA GLU A 72 -5.32 -10.50 1.25
C GLU A 72 -6.63 -10.55 0.46
N SER A 73 -7.29 -9.40 0.32
CA SER A 73 -8.47 -9.30 -0.53
C SER A 73 -8.12 -9.66 -1.97
N PRO A 74 -8.98 -10.40 -2.68
CA PRO A 74 -8.73 -10.74 -4.07
C PRO A 74 -8.51 -9.48 -4.90
N SER A 75 -7.65 -9.59 -5.91
CA SER A 75 -7.48 -8.51 -6.90
C SER A 75 -8.82 -8.17 -7.55
N LEU A 76 -9.07 -6.89 -7.82
CA LEU A 76 -10.26 -6.42 -8.54
C LEU A 76 -10.47 -7.11 -9.90
N VAL A 77 -9.38 -7.59 -10.50
CA VAL A 77 -9.39 -8.34 -11.78
C VAL A 77 -10.10 -9.69 -11.64
N ASN A 78 -10.08 -10.29 -10.46
CA ASN A 78 -10.66 -11.61 -10.20
C ASN A 78 -12.07 -11.54 -9.58
N MET A 79 -12.62 -10.33 -9.40
CA MET A 79 -13.95 -10.14 -8.82
C MET A 79 -15.04 -10.17 -9.89
N THR A 80 -16.18 -10.76 -9.57
CA THR A 80 -17.39 -10.66 -10.38
C THR A 80 -17.95 -9.24 -10.34
N ASP A 81 -18.77 -8.84 -11.32
CA ASP A 81 -19.30 -7.47 -11.36
C ASP A 81 -20.19 -7.13 -10.16
N GLU A 82 -20.96 -8.11 -9.66
CA GLU A 82 -21.73 -8.01 -8.41
C GLU A 82 -20.83 -7.75 -7.19
N GLU A 83 -19.65 -8.37 -7.13
CA GLU A 83 -18.69 -8.15 -6.05
C GLU A 83 -18.02 -6.77 -6.17
N LYS A 84 -17.73 -6.32 -7.40
CA LYS A 84 -17.22 -4.97 -7.66
C LYS A 84 -18.22 -3.91 -7.19
N GLU A 85 -19.52 -4.10 -7.47
CA GLU A 85 -20.57 -3.18 -7.01
C GLU A 85 -20.62 -3.12 -5.47
N ARG A 86 -20.55 -4.27 -4.78
CA ARG A 86 -20.54 -4.32 -3.31
C ARG A 86 -19.33 -3.63 -2.68
N GLU A 87 -18.13 -3.83 -3.24
CA GLU A 87 -16.93 -3.11 -2.78
C GLU A 87 -17.02 -1.60 -3.11
N ALA A 88 -17.64 -1.22 -4.22
CA ALA A 88 -17.90 0.18 -4.56
C ALA A 88 -18.84 0.86 -3.53
N GLU A 89 -19.90 0.18 -3.07
CA GLU A 89 -20.78 0.68 -2.02
C GLU A 89 -20.03 0.89 -0.69
N LYS A 90 -19.19 -0.07 -0.32
CA LYS A 90 -18.36 0.03 0.90
C LYS A 90 -17.38 1.20 0.81
N LEU A 91 -16.73 1.38 -0.33
CA LEU A 91 -15.86 2.53 -0.59
C LEU A 91 -16.63 3.86 -0.52
N PHE A 92 -17.84 3.92 -1.08
CA PHE A 92 -18.69 5.10 -1.01
C PHE A 92 -18.97 5.51 0.44
N VAL A 93 -19.34 4.57 1.30
CA VAL A 93 -19.57 4.83 2.73
C VAL A 93 -18.30 5.31 3.43
N LEU A 94 -17.13 4.73 3.11
CA LEU A 94 -15.85 5.19 3.67
C LEU A 94 -15.56 6.64 3.28
N PHE A 95 -15.79 7.02 2.02
CA PHE A 95 -15.63 8.40 1.56
C PHE A 95 -16.57 9.38 2.27
N GLU A 96 -17.84 9.04 2.44
CA GLU A 96 -18.77 9.89 3.20
C GLU A 96 -18.32 10.06 4.66
N ARG A 97 -17.91 8.98 5.31
CA ARG A 97 -17.42 9.03 6.69
C ARG A 97 -16.18 9.90 6.81
N LEU A 98 -15.27 9.80 5.86
CA LEU A 98 -14.03 10.58 5.84
C LEU A 98 -14.28 12.05 5.50
N LYS A 99 -15.22 12.35 4.60
CA LYS A 99 -15.69 13.73 4.36
C LYS A 99 -16.34 14.32 5.61
N LYS A 100 -17.11 13.52 6.35
CA LYS A 100 -17.78 13.93 7.59
C LYS A 100 -16.81 14.22 8.74
N THR A 101 -15.67 13.54 8.82
CA THR A 101 -14.66 13.84 9.85
C THR A 101 -13.94 15.17 9.59
N GLY A 102 -14.05 15.75 8.39
CA GLY A 102 -13.53 17.09 8.07
C GLY A 102 -12.01 17.20 8.01
N VAL A 103 -11.30 16.06 8.10
CA VAL A 103 -9.83 16.00 8.06
C VAL A 103 -9.31 16.12 6.63
N MET A 104 -10.11 15.77 5.62
CA MET A 104 -9.73 15.83 4.22
C MET A 104 -10.96 16.12 3.34
N ASP A 105 -10.83 17.05 2.39
CA ASP A 105 -11.86 17.26 1.35
C ASP A 105 -11.66 16.20 0.27
N VAL A 106 -12.38 15.09 0.39
CA VAL A 106 -12.34 14.04 -0.63
C VAL A 106 -13.48 14.23 -1.60
N LYS A 107 -13.11 14.59 -2.82
CA LYS A 107 -14.01 14.63 -3.96
C LYS A 107 -14.09 13.22 -4.54
N ASN A 108 -15.30 12.69 -4.63
CA ASN A 108 -15.51 11.45 -5.35
C ASN A 108 -15.13 11.69 -6.83
N PRO A 109 -14.23 10.90 -7.44
CA PRO A 109 -13.85 11.08 -8.84
C PRO A 109 -15.04 11.03 -9.80
N ILE A 110 -16.12 10.32 -9.44
CA ILE A 110 -17.38 10.30 -10.19
C ILE A 110 -18.12 11.64 -10.07
N GLU A 111 -18.14 12.26 -8.90
CA GLU A 111 -18.74 13.61 -8.76
C GLU A 111 -17.93 14.67 -9.53
N GLU A 112 -16.61 14.51 -9.60
CA GLU A 112 -15.72 15.42 -10.31
C GLU A 112 -15.85 15.29 -11.83
N SER A 113 -16.02 14.08 -12.35
CA SER A 113 -16.31 13.85 -13.78
C SER A 113 -17.67 14.42 -14.18
N ILE A 114 -18.71 14.26 -13.35
CA ILE A 114 -20.04 14.86 -13.56
C ILE A 114 -19.95 16.39 -13.55
N LYS A 115 -19.27 16.99 -12.56
CA LYS A 115 -19.10 18.45 -12.45
C LYS A 115 -18.27 19.06 -13.57
N SER A 116 -17.26 18.33 -14.07
CA SER A 116 -16.41 18.79 -15.17
C SER A 116 -17.02 18.56 -16.54
N GLY A 117 -18.19 17.91 -16.63
CA GLY A 117 -18.83 17.56 -17.90
C GLY A 117 -18.06 16.53 -18.74
N LYS A 118 -17.02 15.92 -18.17
CA LYS A 118 -16.28 14.81 -18.78
C LYS A 118 -16.99 13.50 -18.44
N PHE A 119 -18.05 13.20 -19.16
CA PHE A 119 -18.61 11.85 -19.15
C PHE A 119 -17.60 10.91 -19.80
N PHE A 120 -17.03 9.99 -19.03
CA PHE A 120 -16.52 8.75 -19.61
C PHE A 120 -17.73 7.82 -19.69
N GLU A 121 -18.26 7.62 -20.90
CA GLU A 121 -19.01 6.39 -21.15
C GLU A 121 -18.04 5.26 -20.84
N MET A 122 -18.36 4.45 -19.84
CA MET A 122 -17.66 3.19 -19.62
C MET A 122 -18.05 2.30 -20.79
N GLU A 123 -17.31 2.41 -21.89
CA GLU A 123 -17.25 1.28 -22.82
C GLU A 123 -16.80 0.09 -22.00
N ASN A 124 -17.64 -0.94 -21.96
CA ASN A 124 -17.28 -2.26 -21.48
C ASN A 124 -16.18 -2.78 -22.41
N ASP A 125 -14.95 -2.33 -22.18
CA ASP A 125 -13.80 -2.78 -22.93
C ASP A 125 -13.24 -4.00 -22.23
N ASP A 126 -13.86 -5.15 -22.56
CA ASP A 126 -13.19 -6.44 -22.59
C ASP A 126 -11.97 -6.32 -23.52
N LYS A 127 -10.83 -5.83 -23.04
CA LYS A 127 -9.55 -5.96 -23.73
C LYS A 127 -8.42 -6.31 -22.78
N ASP A 128 -8.11 -7.60 -22.79
CA ASP A 128 -6.80 -8.14 -22.44
C ASP A 128 -5.67 -7.41 -23.18
N GLN A 129 -4.58 -7.14 -22.45
CA GLN A 129 -3.18 -6.96 -22.88
C GLN A 129 -2.79 -5.82 -23.84
N GLU A 130 -1.95 -4.90 -23.36
CA GLU A 130 -0.53 -4.87 -23.76
C GLU A 130 0.30 -3.93 -22.87
N ILE A 131 1.42 -4.45 -22.34
CA ILE A 131 2.45 -3.68 -21.66
C ILE A 131 3.16 -2.85 -22.73
N ILE A 132 2.93 -1.53 -22.74
CA ILE A 132 3.79 -0.63 -23.52
C ILE A 132 5.02 -0.35 -22.66
N GLU A 133 6.12 -1.05 -22.96
CA GLU A 133 7.46 -0.56 -22.63
C GLU A 133 7.61 0.83 -23.25
N VAL A 134 7.68 1.87 -22.42
CA VAL A 134 8.21 3.15 -22.86
C VAL A 134 9.62 3.27 -22.32
N SER A 135 10.59 2.89 -23.15
CA SER A 135 11.94 3.45 -23.08
C SER A 135 11.85 4.96 -23.20
N ILE A 136 12.34 5.68 -22.19
CA ILE A 136 12.72 7.09 -22.36
C ILE A 136 14.21 7.19 -22.04
N ILE A 137 14.89 7.76 -23.02
CA ILE A 137 16.30 8.15 -23.13
C ILE A 137 16.79 8.91 -21.89
#